data_AF-A0A0D0AUU9-F1
#
_entry.id   AF-A0A0D0AUU9-F1
#
_cell.length_a   1.000
_cell.length_b   1.000
_cell.length_c   1.000
_cell.angle_alpha   90.00
_cell.angle_beta   90.00
_cell.angle_gamma   90.00
#
_symmetry.space_group_name_H-M   'P 1'
#
loop_
_entity.id
_entity.type
_entity.pdbx_description
1 polymer ?
#
loop_
_entity_poly.entity_id
_entity_poly.type
_entity_poly.pdbx_seq_one_letter_code
_entity_poly.pdbx_strand_id
1 'polypeptide(L)'
;QQVLSHGTAIHIDLNTSDFAAARGAHTGKQVMRAELGTRREKQAEYSLSQLIGLGLRHIKWVGVTPYPILDLQGRIIGLLAGQPGSGYSEALKAAFQLIMLEGKAAGLGARSPEGAHTRGGFPAFNIGVTEGNGNGIAVALGGNGMGDVLRQLVGHEVIVRMAQYHNATFSLWAPRVYNRYETTMKTMYSKLPYLPNDFKGGVFVAAAFNF
;
A
#
# COMPACT_ATOMS: atom_id res chain seq x y z
N GLN A 1 -25.92 12.32 -19.31
CA GLN A 1 -24.76 11.51 -18.86
C GLN A 1 -23.52 12.04 -19.57
N GLN A 2 -22.68 12.81 -18.87
CA GLN A 2 -21.45 13.34 -19.45
C GLN A 2 -20.35 12.31 -19.20
N VAL A 3 -20.00 11.55 -20.24
CA VAL A 3 -18.85 10.65 -20.22
C VAL A 3 -17.64 11.48 -20.61
N LEU A 4 -16.79 11.79 -19.64
CA LEU A 4 -15.55 12.53 -19.88
C LEU A 4 -14.48 11.55 -20.39
N SER A 5 -13.95 11.82 -21.59
CA SER A 5 -12.86 11.06 -22.21
C SER A 5 -11.53 11.83 -22.10
N HIS A 6 -10.46 11.07 -21.84
CA HIS A 6 -9.05 11.45 -21.57
C HIS A 6 -8.75 12.00 -20.16
N GLY A 7 -8.13 11.14 -19.33
CA GLY A 7 -7.38 11.55 -18.13
C GLY A 7 -8.13 12.40 -17.11
N THR A 8 -9.43 12.22 -16.98
CA THR A 8 -10.29 13.09 -16.17
C THR A 8 -9.88 13.03 -14.70
N ALA A 9 -9.31 14.13 -14.21
CA ALA A 9 -9.07 14.29 -12.79
C ALA A 9 -10.40 14.20 -12.02
N ILE A 10 -10.37 13.46 -10.92
CA ILE A 10 -11.51 13.35 -10.00
C ILE A 10 -11.37 14.46 -8.97
N HIS A 11 -12.22 15.46 -9.05
CA HIS A 11 -12.29 16.50 -8.03
C HIS A 11 -13.11 16.03 -6.83
N ILE A 12 -12.65 16.37 -5.64
CA ILE A 12 -13.39 16.21 -4.39
C ILE A 12 -13.56 17.55 -3.68
N ASP A 13 -14.68 17.70 -2.98
CA ASP A 13 -15.02 18.89 -2.22
C ASP A 13 -14.44 18.82 -0.80
N LEU A 14 -13.13 18.60 -0.71
CA LEU A 14 -12.38 18.60 0.54
C LEU A 14 -11.11 19.43 0.36
N ASN A 15 -10.76 20.21 1.36
CA ASN A 15 -9.44 20.82 1.47
C ASN A 15 -8.57 19.94 2.38
N THR A 16 -7.61 19.24 1.81
CA THR A 16 -6.82 18.29 2.60
C THR A 16 -5.89 18.94 3.63
N SER A 17 -5.68 20.26 3.57
CA SER A 17 -4.96 20.99 4.61
C SER A 17 -5.73 21.02 5.94
N ASP A 18 -7.05 20.84 5.89
CA ASP A 18 -7.90 20.90 7.08
C ASP A 18 -7.80 19.60 7.90
N PHE A 19 -7.26 18.53 7.31
CA PHE A 19 -7.06 17.26 7.99
C PHE A 19 -5.93 17.34 9.02
N ALA A 20 -6.15 16.75 10.19
CA ALA A 20 -5.14 16.71 11.24
C ALA A 20 -3.82 16.07 10.76
N ALA A 21 -3.90 15.08 9.87
CA ALA A 21 -2.75 14.40 9.28
C ALA A 21 -1.89 15.32 8.37
N ALA A 22 -2.43 16.42 7.86
CA ALA A 22 -1.70 17.38 7.02
C ALA A 22 -0.91 18.42 7.84
N ARG A 23 -1.17 18.55 9.15
CA ARG A 23 -0.56 19.57 10.03
C ARG A 23 0.83 19.18 10.57
N GLY A 24 1.36 18.01 10.24
CA GLY A 24 2.71 17.57 10.64
C GLY A 24 2.89 16.05 10.59
N ALA A 25 4.05 15.55 11.02
CA ALA A 25 4.29 14.12 11.21
C ALA A 25 3.33 13.59 12.28
N HIS A 26 2.19 13.05 11.86
CA HIS A 26 1.27 12.39 12.76
C HIS A 26 1.88 11.05 13.16
N THR A 27 2.64 11.03 14.25
CA THR A 27 2.81 9.80 15.02
C THR A 27 1.44 9.46 15.57
N GLY A 28 0.73 8.54 14.92
CA GLY A 28 -0.54 8.04 15.42
C GLY A 28 -0.36 7.63 16.86
N LYS A 29 -0.93 8.41 17.80
CA LYS A 29 -1.07 7.93 19.17
C LYS A 29 -1.83 6.62 19.06
N GLN A 30 -1.38 5.60 19.77
CA GLN A 30 -2.12 4.36 19.88
C GLN A 30 -3.51 4.73 20.38
N VAL A 31 -4.50 4.74 19.47
CA VAL A 31 -5.87 5.12 19.78
C VAL A 31 -6.30 4.24 20.93
N MET A 32 -6.82 4.82 22.01
CA MET A 32 -7.25 4.01 23.15
C MET A 32 -8.25 2.98 22.64
N ARG A 33 -8.09 1.71 23.02
CA ARG A 33 -8.93 0.61 22.51
C ARG A 33 -10.44 0.90 22.56
N ALA A 34 -10.87 1.75 23.50
CA ALA A 34 -12.23 2.21 23.68
C ALA A 34 -12.79 3.05 22.51
N GLU A 35 -11.96 3.80 21.78
CA GLU A 35 -12.39 4.69 20.69
C GLU A 35 -12.46 3.97 19.32
N LEU A 36 -11.93 2.74 19.24
CA LEU A 36 -11.80 2.03 17.97
C LEU A 36 -13.09 1.31 17.54
N GLY A 37 -14.17 1.38 18.31
CA GLY A 37 -15.39 0.59 18.09
C GLY A 37 -15.21 -0.89 18.44
N THR A 38 -16.32 -1.60 18.52
CA THR A 38 -16.41 -3.03 18.82
C THR A 38 -15.75 -3.87 17.72
N ARG A 39 -15.36 -5.11 18.04
CA ARG A 39 -14.84 -6.06 17.04
C ARG A 39 -15.83 -6.27 15.89
N ARG A 40 -17.13 -6.29 16.20
CA ARG A 40 -18.20 -6.47 15.22
C ARG A 40 -18.29 -5.31 14.24
N GLU A 41 -18.17 -4.07 14.71
CA GLU A 41 -18.19 -2.87 13.85
C GLU A 41 -16.98 -2.84 12.91
N LYS A 42 -15.79 -3.22 13.39
CA LYS A 42 -14.58 -3.30 12.56
C LYS A 42 -14.63 -4.40 11.50
N GLN A 43 -15.43 -5.42 11.72
CA GLN A 43 -15.60 -6.58 10.83
C GLN A 43 -16.91 -6.50 10.04
N ALA A 44 -17.61 -5.37 10.10
CA ALA A 44 -18.84 -5.20 9.34
C ALA A 44 -18.53 -5.15 7.85
N GLU A 45 -19.20 -6.01 7.08
CA GLU A 45 -19.18 -5.98 5.63
C GLU A 45 -20.34 -5.13 5.13
N TYR A 46 -20.05 -4.24 4.18
CA TYR A 46 -21.03 -3.36 3.56
C TYR A 46 -21.16 -3.71 2.09
N SER A 47 -22.40 -3.85 1.61
CA SER A 47 -22.68 -3.87 0.20
C SER A 47 -22.35 -2.52 -0.44
N LEU A 48 -22.16 -2.50 -1.76
CA LEU A 48 -21.99 -1.25 -2.50
C LEU A 48 -23.15 -0.28 -2.28
N SER A 49 -24.40 -0.78 -2.23
CA SER A 49 -25.58 0.06 -1.99
C SER A 49 -25.58 0.66 -0.59
N GLN A 50 -25.11 -0.06 0.43
CA GLN A 50 -24.95 0.47 1.78
C GLN A 50 -23.90 1.58 1.82
N LEU A 51 -22.74 1.38 1.19
CA LEU A 51 -21.69 2.41 1.12
C LEU A 51 -22.17 3.67 0.41
N ILE A 52 -22.90 3.52 -0.69
CA ILE A 52 -23.52 4.66 -1.38
C ILE A 52 -24.56 5.34 -0.47
N GLY A 53 -25.34 4.57 0.28
CA GLY A 53 -26.28 5.08 1.29
C GLY A 53 -25.60 5.85 2.43
N LEU A 54 -24.33 5.56 2.74
CA LEU A 54 -23.51 6.31 3.68
C LEU A 54 -22.87 7.57 3.06
N GLY A 55 -23.17 7.89 1.81
CA GLY A 55 -22.65 9.06 1.12
C GLY A 55 -21.32 8.84 0.39
N LEU A 56 -20.82 7.60 0.30
CA LEU A 56 -19.62 7.31 -0.50
C LEU A 56 -19.94 7.39 -1.99
N ARG A 57 -19.01 7.96 -2.76
CA ARG A 57 -19.11 8.01 -4.22
C ARG A 57 -18.43 6.79 -4.84
N HIS A 58 -19.19 6.01 -5.62
CA HIS A 58 -18.63 4.93 -6.43
C HIS A 58 -18.00 5.47 -7.73
N ILE A 59 -16.71 5.24 -7.91
CA ILE A 59 -15.98 5.59 -9.13
C ILE A 59 -15.74 4.31 -9.93
N LYS A 60 -16.40 4.19 -11.08
CA LYS A 60 -16.17 3.07 -11.99
C LYS A 60 -14.84 3.27 -12.71
N TRP A 61 -13.89 2.38 -12.47
CA TRP A 61 -12.56 2.44 -13.08
C TRP A 61 -12.16 1.07 -13.61
N VAL A 62 -11.72 1.03 -14.87
CA VAL A 62 -11.35 -0.23 -15.57
C VAL A 62 -9.88 -0.61 -15.38
N GLY A 63 -9.14 0.17 -14.58
CA GLY A 63 -7.75 -0.14 -14.24
C GLY A 63 -6.71 0.28 -15.28
N VAL A 64 -7.10 0.87 -16.42
CA VAL A 64 -6.16 1.16 -17.53
C VAL A 64 -5.70 2.62 -17.54
N THR A 65 -6.65 3.56 -17.61
CA THR A 65 -6.36 4.99 -17.72
C THR A 65 -6.09 5.60 -16.34
N PRO A 66 -5.03 6.42 -16.16
CA PRO A 66 -4.72 7.05 -14.88
C PRO A 66 -5.72 8.14 -14.49
N TYR A 67 -6.28 8.08 -13.27
CA TYR A 67 -7.24 9.06 -12.75
C TYR A 67 -6.67 9.67 -11.45
N PRO A 68 -6.09 10.89 -11.50
CA PRO A 68 -5.67 11.58 -10.28
C PRO A 68 -6.89 12.07 -9.51
N ILE A 69 -6.83 11.99 -8.18
CA ILE A 69 -7.85 12.53 -7.27
C ILE A 69 -7.31 13.84 -6.71
N LEU A 70 -8.02 14.93 -7.01
CA LEU A 70 -7.64 16.29 -6.67
C LEU A 70 -8.53 16.84 -5.57
N ASP A 71 -7.91 17.52 -4.62
CA ASP A 71 -8.61 18.31 -3.61
C ASP A 71 -9.01 19.71 -4.12
N LEU A 72 -9.64 20.52 -3.27
CA LEU A 72 -10.11 21.86 -3.62
C LEU A 72 -8.98 22.83 -4.06
N GLN A 73 -7.73 22.54 -3.70
CA GLN A 73 -6.56 23.33 -4.07
C GLN A 73 -5.86 22.78 -5.31
N GLY A 74 -6.41 21.73 -5.95
CA GLY A 74 -5.82 21.07 -7.10
C GLY A 74 -4.64 20.16 -6.74
N ARG A 75 -4.46 19.78 -5.48
CA ARG A 75 -3.39 18.87 -5.06
C ARG A 75 -3.80 17.43 -5.30
N ILE A 76 -2.87 16.62 -5.81
CA ILE A 76 -3.06 15.16 -5.92
C ILE A 76 -2.98 14.55 -4.54
N ILE A 77 -4.07 13.92 -4.11
CA ILE A 77 -4.22 13.28 -2.80
C ILE A 77 -4.44 11.76 -2.91
N GLY A 78 -4.65 11.29 -4.13
CA GLY A 78 -4.77 9.88 -4.48
C GLY A 78 -4.61 9.72 -5.99
N LEU A 79 -4.23 8.52 -6.41
CA LEU A 79 -4.03 8.22 -7.82
C LEU A 79 -4.48 6.79 -8.12
N LEU A 80 -5.38 6.66 -9.09
CA LEU A 80 -5.62 5.39 -9.77
C LEU A 80 -4.65 5.33 -10.94
N ALA A 81 -3.52 4.63 -10.79
CA ALA A 81 -2.35 4.81 -11.67
C ALA A 81 -2.47 4.25 -13.08
N GLY A 82 -3.36 3.28 -13.29
CA GLY A 82 -3.52 2.60 -14.58
C GLY A 82 -2.60 1.40 -14.73
N GLN A 83 -2.27 1.06 -15.97
CA GLN A 83 -1.30 0.00 -16.31
C GLN A 83 -0.21 0.52 -17.27
N PRO A 84 1.04 0.06 -17.16
CA PRO A 84 2.17 0.45 -17.99
C PRO A 84 2.21 -0.27 -19.37
N GLY A 85 1.08 -0.37 -20.07
CA GLY A 85 0.99 -1.03 -21.37
C GLY A 85 0.68 -2.53 -21.30
N SER A 86 0.95 -3.26 -22.39
CA SER A 86 0.58 -4.67 -22.54
C SER A 86 1.37 -5.61 -21.61
N GLY A 87 0.75 -6.73 -21.23
CA GLY A 87 1.39 -7.77 -20.40
C GLY A 87 1.43 -7.48 -18.90
N TYR A 88 1.01 -6.30 -18.45
CA TYR A 88 1.03 -5.97 -17.02
C TYR A 88 -0.08 -6.70 -16.24
N SER A 89 -1.28 -6.84 -16.83
CA SER A 89 -2.37 -7.62 -16.24
C SER A 89 -1.97 -9.08 -16.01
N GLU A 90 -1.22 -9.66 -16.96
CA GLU A 90 -0.68 -11.01 -16.89
C GLU A 90 0.39 -11.10 -15.79
N ALA A 91 1.27 -10.10 -15.68
CA ALA A 91 2.25 -10.03 -14.59
C ALA A 91 1.58 -9.95 -13.20
N LEU A 92 0.49 -9.18 -13.06
CA LEU A 92 -0.29 -9.12 -11.82
C LEU A 92 -0.93 -10.48 -11.47
N LYS A 93 -1.48 -11.18 -12.47
CA LYS A 93 -2.02 -12.53 -12.27
C LYS A 93 -0.91 -13.51 -11.85
N ALA A 94 0.25 -13.45 -12.50
CA ALA A 94 1.39 -14.29 -12.16
C ALA A 94 1.91 -14.01 -10.75
N ALA A 95 2.00 -12.74 -10.35
CA ALA A 95 2.36 -12.33 -9.00
C ALA A 95 1.37 -12.87 -7.96
N PHE A 96 0.07 -12.76 -8.23
CA PHE A 96 -0.96 -13.33 -7.37
C PHE A 96 -0.79 -14.85 -7.23
N GLN A 97 -0.66 -15.57 -8.34
CA GLN A 97 -0.48 -17.03 -8.30
C GLN A 97 0.78 -17.45 -7.54
N LEU A 98 1.88 -16.72 -7.73
CA LEU A 98 3.12 -16.94 -6.99
C LEU A 98 2.92 -16.77 -5.48
N ILE A 99 2.32 -15.65 -5.04
CA ILE A 99 2.05 -15.39 -3.63
C ILE A 99 1.18 -16.51 -3.03
N MET A 100 0.09 -16.89 -3.71
CA MET A 100 -0.79 -17.97 -3.23
C MET A 100 -0.08 -19.32 -3.17
N LEU A 101 0.79 -19.63 -4.15
CA LEU A 101 1.55 -20.87 -4.21
C LEU A 101 2.54 -20.97 -3.04
N GLU A 102 3.33 -19.92 -2.83
CA GLU A 102 4.30 -19.83 -1.74
C GLU A 102 3.61 -19.85 -0.36
N GLY A 103 2.49 -19.14 -0.22
CA GLY A 103 1.67 -19.18 0.99
C GLY A 103 1.18 -20.59 1.31
N LYS A 104 0.63 -21.29 0.30
CA LYS A 104 0.18 -22.67 0.45
C LYS A 104 1.34 -23.61 0.81
N ALA A 105 2.49 -23.46 0.17
CA ALA A 105 3.69 -24.26 0.46
C ALA A 105 4.18 -24.04 1.91
N ALA A 106 4.02 -22.82 2.42
CA ALA A 106 4.32 -22.46 3.80
C ALA A 106 3.20 -22.80 4.81
N GLY A 107 2.12 -23.47 4.39
CA GLY A 107 1.00 -23.85 5.27
C GLY A 107 0.06 -22.70 5.65
N LEU A 108 0.17 -21.55 4.96
CA LEU A 108 -0.73 -20.41 5.12
C LEU A 108 -2.02 -20.68 4.33
N GLY A 109 -3.04 -21.18 5.02
CA GLY A 109 -4.40 -21.31 4.48
C GLY A 109 -5.43 -20.59 5.34
N ALA A 110 -6.70 -20.62 4.93
CA ALA A 110 -7.82 -19.96 5.62
C ALA A 110 -8.03 -20.39 7.10
N ARG A 111 -7.36 -21.47 7.55
CA ARG A 111 -7.39 -21.97 8.93
C ARG A 111 -6.08 -21.72 9.69
N SER A 112 -5.13 -21.01 9.10
CA SER A 112 -3.91 -20.62 9.81
C SER A 112 -4.28 -19.79 11.04
N PRO A 113 -3.61 -19.99 12.20
CA PRO A 113 -3.77 -19.13 13.37
C PRO A 113 -3.57 -17.64 13.05
N GLU A 114 -2.84 -17.34 11.98
CA GLU A 114 -2.55 -15.99 11.50
C GLU A 114 -3.54 -15.49 10.43
N GLY A 115 -4.54 -16.30 10.05
CA GLY A 115 -5.46 -16.02 8.95
C GLY A 115 -6.58 -15.03 9.26
N ALA A 116 -6.83 -14.69 10.53
CA ALA A 116 -7.86 -13.72 10.91
C ALA A 116 -7.22 -12.47 11.50
N HIS A 117 -7.16 -11.39 10.72
CA HIS A 117 -6.67 -10.09 11.19
C HIS A 117 -7.67 -8.96 10.89
N THR A 118 -7.45 -7.78 11.47
CA THR A 118 -8.35 -6.62 11.30
C THR A 118 -8.46 -6.12 9.86
N ARG A 119 -7.55 -6.53 8.96
CA ARG A 119 -7.51 -6.08 7.56
C ARG A 119 -8.14 -7.09 6.58
N GLY A 120 -8.71 -8.21 7.05
CA GLY A 120 -9.24 -9.29 6.22
C GLY A 120 -8.99 -10.71 6.74
N GLY A 121 -9.54 -11.70 6.05
CA GLY A 121 -9.38 -13.14 6.35
C GLY A 121 -8.20 -13.78 5.63
N PHE A 122 -7.01 -13.18 5.73
CA PHE A 122 -5.77 -13.67 5.14
C PHE A 122 -4.58 -13.45 6.10
N PRO A 123 -3.58 -14.36 6.14
CA PRO A 123 -2.31 -14.08 6.77
C PRO A 123 -1.57 -12.94 6.04
N ALA A 124 -0.99 -12.02 6.81
CA ALA A 124 -0.22 -10.90 6.27
C ALA A 124 1.14 -10.78 6.96
N PHE A 125 2.20 -10.76 6.16
CA PHE A 125 3.57 -10.68 6.65
C PHE A 125 4.29 -9.49 6.04
N ASN A 126 5.12 -8.84 6.85
CA ASN A 126 5.91 -7.68 6.42
C ASN A 126 7.39 -8.05 6.34
N ILE A 127 8.08 -7.50 5.35
CA ILE A 127 9.53 -7.58 5.16
C ILE A 127 10.11 -6.19 4.87
N GLY A 128 11.38 -5.98 5.21
CA GLY A 128 12.12 -4.75 4.95
C GLY A 128 12.44 -3.98 6.24
N VAL A 129 12.28 -2.66 6.21
CA VAL A 129 12.64 -1.75 7.31
C VAL A 129 11.42 -0.98 7.78
N THR A 130 11.24 -0.87 9.09
CA THR A 130 10.20 -0.03 9.70
C THR A 130 10.79 0.90 10.74
N GLU A 131 10.19 2.08 10.86
CA GLU A 131 10.35 2.99 11.98
C GLU A 131 8.97 3.10 12.65
N GLY A 132 8.66 2.19 13.59
CA GLY A 132 7.30 2.00 14.08
C GLY A 132 7.18 1.33 15.46
N ASN A 133 6.14 1.72 16.22
CA ASN A 133 5.85 1.48 17.65
C ASN A 133 6.45 2.49 18.67
N GLY A 134 6.79 3.71 18.24
CA GLY A 134 7.27 4.77 19.14
C GLY A 134 8.79 4.76 19.39
N ASN A 135 9.50 3.79 18.81
CA ASN A 135 10.95 3.81 18.76
C ASN A 135 11.40 4.63 17.54
N GLY A 136 12.12 5.74 17.76
CA GLY A 136 12.67 6.60 16.70
C GLY A 136 13.91 6.01 16.01
N ILE A 137 14.02 4.67 15.95
CA ILE A 137 15.12 3.95 15.34
C ILE A 137 14.55 2.95 14.36
N ALA A 138 15.06 2.98 13.13
CA ALA A 138 14.69 2.03 12.09
C ALA A 138 15.17 0.61 12.44
N VAL A 139 14.30 -0.37 12.26
CA VAL A 139 14.54 -1.79 12.56
C VAL A 139 14.12 -2.68 11.39
N ALA A 140 14.76 -3.85 11.28
CA ALA A 140 14.41 -4.85 10.29
C ALA A 140 13.10 -5.58 10.66
N LEU A 141 12.25 -5.80 9.67
CA LEU A 141 11.05 -6.63 9.77
C LEU A 141 11.43 -8.09 9.52
N GLY A 142 11.30 -8.94 10.54
CA GLY A 142 11.76 -10.33 10.50
C GLY A 142 10.81 -11.33 9.84
N GLY A 143 9.66 -10.90 9.30
CA GLY A 143 8.71 -11.79 8.63
C GLY A 143 8.10 -12.90 9.49
N ASN A 144 8.29 -12.90 10.81
CA ASN A 144 7.73 -13.90 11.76
C ASN A 144 7.91 -15.38 11.33
N GLY A 145 9.10 -15.74 10.83
CA GLY A 145 9.38 -17.10 10.32
C GLY A 145 9.18 -17.29 8.82
N MET A 146 8.53 -16.33 8.14
CA MET A 146 8.38 -16.30 6.68
C MET A 146 9.52 -15.59 5.94
N GLY A 147 10.62 -15.24 6.63
CA GLY A 147 11.68 -14.39 6.08
C GLY A 147 12.25 -14.87 4.74
N ASP A 148 12.48 -16.18 4.58
CA ASP A 148 13.04 -16.75 3.34
C ASP A 148 12.04 -16.71 2.19
N VAL A 149 10.78 -17.08 2.44
CA VAL A 149 9.69 -16.98 1.45
C VAL A 149 9.50 -15.54 1.01
N LEU A 150 9.48 -14.60 1.95
CA LEU A 150 9.31 -13.18 1.64
C LEU A 150 10.49 -12.63 0.82
N ARG A 151 11.73 -13.02 1.13
CA ARG A 151 12.90 -12.65 0.33
C ARG A 151 12.85 -13.23 -1.08
N GLN A 152 12.41 -14.47 -1.23
CA GLN A 152 12.19 -15.10 -2.53
C GLN A 152 11.13 -14.32 -3.33
N LEU A 153 10.00 -13.97 -2.71
CA LEU A 153 8.96 -13.16 -3.33
C LEU A 153 9.48 -11.79 -3.77
N VAL A 154 10.17 -11.06 -2.89
CA VAL A 154 10.73 -9.73 -3.21
C VAL A 154 11.75 -9.80 -4.35
N GLY A 155 12.53 -10.88 -4.44
CA GLY A 155 13.49 -11.11 -5.52
C GLY A 155 12.89 -11.61 -6.84
N HIS A 156 11.63 -12.04 -6.85
CA HIS A 156 11.01 -12.63 -8.03
C HIS A 156 10.67 -11.57 -9.08
N GLU A 157 10.93 -11.86 -10.36
CA GLU A 157 10.81 -10.89 -11.47
C GLU A 157 9.45 -10.18 -11.56
N VAL A 158 8.33 -10.91 -11.38
CA VAL A 158 6.99 -10.32 -11.45
C VAL A 158 6.73 -9.33 -10.30
N ILE A 159 7.25 -9.60 -9.11
CA ILE A 159 7.13 -8.71 -7.94
C ILE A 159 8.04 -7.50 -8.12
N VAL A 160 9.27 -7.70 -8.61
CA VAL A 160 10.19 -6.61 -8.97
C VAL A 160 9.55 -5.69 -10.00
N ARG A 161 8.93 -6.23 -11.05
CA ARG A 161 8.22 -5.44 -12.07
C ARG A 161 7.08 -4.61 -11.47
N MET A 162 6.29 -5.19 -10.56
CA MET A 162 5.23 -4.45 -9.84
C MET A 162 5.80 -3.30 -8.99
N ALA A 163 6.87 -3.58 -8.24
CA ALA A 163 7.53 -2.59 -7.39
C ALA A 163 8.13 -1.44 -8.23
N GLN A 164 8.76 -1.76 -9.36
CA GLN A 164 9.30 -0.77 -10.30
C GLN A 164 8.19 0.11 -10.89
N TYR A 165 7.06 -0.48 -11.29
CA TYR A 165 5.92 0.31 -11.77
C TYR A 165 5.37 1.25 -10.69
N HIS A 166 5.23 0.77 -9.45
CA HIS A 166 4.80 1.59 -8.33
C HIS A 166 5.78 2.74 -8.08
N ASN A 167 7.08 2.45 -8.10
CA ASN A 167 8.15 3.45 -7.93
C ASN A 167 8.11 4.52 -9.03
N ALA A 168 8.00 4.11 -10.30
CA ALA A 168 7.91 5.04 -11.44
C ALA A 168 6.63 5.89 -11.41
N THR A 169 5.50 5.28 -11.02
CA THR A 169 4.25 6.00 -10.81
C THR A 169 4.40 7.06 -9.72
N PHE A 170 5.03 6.69 -8.60
CA PHE A 170 5.21 7.61 -7.48
C PHE A 170 6.14 8.78 -7.84
N SER A 171 7.23 8.51 -8.57
CA SER A 171 8.12 9.58 -9.05
C SER A 171 7.44 10.52 -10.04
N LEU A 172 6.58 9.99 -10.92
CA LEU A 172 5.87 10.79 -11.92
C LEU A 172 4.82 11.70 -11.29
N TRP A 173 3.99 11.15 -10.39
CA TRP A 173 2.79 11.84 -9.89
C TRP A 173 3.00 12.60 -8.58
N ALA A 174 4.05 12.29 -7.82
CA ALA A 174 4.37 12.97 -6.57
C ALA A 174 5.88 13.23 -6.41
N PRO A 175 6.55 13.90 -7.38
CA PRO A 175 8.02 14.00 -7.44
C PRO A 175 8.65 14.62 -6.19
N ARG A 176 7.99 15.59 -5.55
CA ARG A 176 8.47 16.20 -4.31
C ARG A 176 8.47 15.23 -3.14
N VAL A 177 7.43 14.40 -3.04
CA VAL A 177 7.31 13.37 -1.99
C VAL A 177 8.28 12.23 -2.27
N TYR A 178 8.39 11.83 -3.54
CA TYR A 178 9.37 10.85 -4.01
C TYR A 178 10.80 11.24 -3.62
N ASN A 179 11.22 12.47 -3.93
CA ASN A 179 12.56 12.96 -3.57
C ASN A 179 12.80 12.95 -2.05
N ARG A 180 11.77 13.21 -1.26
CA ARG A 180 11.85 13.12 0.21
C ARG A 180 12.04 11.68 0.66
N TYR A 181 11.34 10.72 0.06
CA TYR A 181 11.52 9.29 0.35
C TYR A 181 12.93 8.84 -0.05
N GLU A 182 13.38 9.18 -1.24
CA GLU A 182 14.71 8.84 -1.74
C GLU A 182 15.82 9.39 -0.83
N THR A 183 15.74 10.68 -0.47
CA THR A 183 16.72 11.31 0.43
C THR A 183 16.72 10.67 1.82
N THR A 184 15.53 10.41 2.37
CA THR A 184 15.37 9.76 3.68
C THR A 184 15.97 8.36 3.66
N MET A 185 15.64 7.56 2.65
CA MET A 185 16.14 6.20 2.49
C MET A 185 17.67 6.17 2.34
N LYS A 186 18.25 7.02 1.47
CA LYS A 186 19.71 7.11 1.30
C LYS A 186 20.41 7.49 2.60
N THR A 187 19.83 8.45 3.34
CA THR A 187 20.36 8.87 4.65
C THR A 187 20.24 7.77 5.71
N MET A 188 19.14 7.01 5.69
CA MET A 188 18.92 5.89 6.60
C MET A 188 19.98 4.81 6.38
N TYR A 189 20.16 4.34 5.14
CA TYR A 189 21.14 3.30 4.85
C TYR A 189 22.61 3.76 5.01
N SER A 190 22.91 5.05 4.82
CA SER A 190 24.26 5.55 5.11
C SER A 190 24.59 5.55 6.60
N LYS A 191 23.60 5.80 7.46
CA LYS A 191 23.74 5.78 8.92
C LYS A 191 23.60 4.38 9.53
N LEU A 192 22.79 3.53 8.91
CA LEU A 192 22.41 2.21 9.41
C LEU A 192 22.67 1.13 8.33
N PRO A 193 23.94 0.89 7.95
CA PRO A 193 24.30 0.00 6.86
C PRO A 193 24.01 -1.48 7.13
N TYR A 194 23.71 -1.84 8.38
CA TYR A 194 23.34 -3.20 8.78
C TYR A 194 21.86 -3.54 8.48
N LEU A 195 21.04 -2.55 8.10
CA LEU A 195 19.64 -2.79 7.75
C LEU A 195 19.53 -3.52 6.40
N PRO A 196 18.55 -4.43 6.25
CA PRO A 196 18.33 -5.12 4.98
C PRO A 196 17.88 -4.13 3.91
N ASN A 197 18.37 -4.34 2.68
CA ASN A 197 17.97 -3.61 1.49
C ASN A 197 17.37 -4.58 0.46
N ASP A 198 16.20 -5.13 0.82
CA ASP A 198 15.50 -6.13 0.03
C ASP A 198 14.92 -5.53 -1.27
N PHE A 199 14.59 -4.23 -1.26
CA PHE A 199 13.90 -3.54 -2.35
C PHE A 199 14.85 -2.69 -3.22
N LYS A 200 15.59 -3.35 -4.11
CA LYS A 200 16.52 -2.65 -5.01
C LYS A 200 15.78 -1.86 -6.08
N GLY A 201 16.25 -0.64 -6.35
CA GLY A 201 15.76 0.19 -7.46
C GLY A 201 14.48 0.98 -7.18
N GLY A 202 14.05 1.05 -5.92
CA GLY A 202 12.91 1.87 -5.51
C GLY A 202 13.14 2.65 -4.21
N VAL A 203 12.19 3.50 -3.84
CA VAL A 203 12.24 4.33 -2.62
C VAL A 203 11.48 3.73 -1.44
N PHE A 204 10.80 2.60 -1.64
CA PHE A 204 10.10 1.88 -0.58
C PHE A 204 11.04 0.88 0.07
N VAL A 205 11.06 0.89 1.40
CA VAL A 205 11.98 0.06 2.20
C VAL A 205 11.28 -1.14 2.84
N ALA A 206 9.97 -1.28 2.66
CA ALA A 206 9.18 -2.38 3.20
C ALA A 206 8.00 -2.72 2.29
N ALA A 207 7.56 -3.97 2.36
CA ALA A 207 6.31 -4.42 1.76
C ALA A 207 5.54 -5.37 2.70
N ALA A 208 4.24 -5.43 2.48
CA ALA A 208 3.34 -6.40 3.09
C ALA A 208 2.86 -7.37 2.02
N PHE A 209 2.95 -8.68 2.28
CA PHE A 209 2.39 -9.74 1.45
C PHE A 209 1.18 -10.33 2.15
N ASN A 210 0.06 -10.39 1.42
CA ASN A 210 -1.20 -10.96 1.87
C ASN A 210 -1.40 -12.30 1.15
N PHE A 211 -1.56 -13.38 1.91
CA PHE A 211 -1.60 -14.77 1.42
C PHE A 211 -2.99 -15.41 1.47
#